data_AF-T1BJH5-F1
#
_entry.id   AF-T1BJH5-F1
#
_cell.length_a   1.000
_cell.length_b   1.000
_cell.length_c   1.000
_cell.angle_alpha   90.00
_cell.angle_beta   90.00
_cell.angle_gamma   90.00
#
_symmetry.space_group_name_H-M   'P 1'
#
loop_
_entity.id
_entity.type
_entity.pdbx_description
1 polymer ?
#
loop_
_entity_poly.entity_id
_entity_poly.type
_entity_poly.pdbx_seq_one_letter_code
_entity_poly.pdbx_strand_id
1 'polypeptide(L)'
;MSLHVDAETMARLMDEKAWAKLTPESQAAWKRALKPHMGSIHPFAWAESFVDETAKKDAAIGKIAKAFIKALINAFGVRDPDGEPVLDADSNPMPDTDLTDYENVPFLEDIRDYFAREVLPHVPDAWIDETYVDKKDQSVGLVGYEINFNRFFYKYVPPRKLEEIDAELKQVEGEIAALLGEVTE
;
A
#
# COMPACT_ATOMS: atom_id res chain seq x y z
N MET A 1 0.06 5.08 -15.61
CA MET A 1 -0.25 6.07 -14.54
C MET A 1 -0.44 7.46 -15.14
N SER A 2 -1.48 8.17 -14.72
CA SER A 2 -1.77 9.56 -15.09
C SER A 2 -1.87 10.44 -13.84
N LEU A 3 -1.76 11.75 -14.01
CA LEU A 3 -1.86 12.73 -12.92
C LEU A 3 -3.18 13.49 -13.05
N HIS A 4 -4.11 13.23 -12.14
CA HIS A 4 -5.42 13.87 -12.10
C HIS A 4 -5.35 15.03 -11.11
N VAL A 5 -5.63 16.25 -11.59
CA VAL A 5 -5.65 17.44 -10.75
C VAL A 5 -7.12 17.80 -10.51
N ASP A 6 -7.68 17.36 -9.38
CA ASP A 6 -9.07 17.63 -9.01
C ASP A 6 -9.18 17.99 -7.52
N ALA A 7 -10.40 18.19 -7.02
CA ALA A 7 -10.61 18.62 -5.63
C ALA A 7 -10.16 17.56 -4.61
N GLU A 8 -10.28 16.27 -4.94
CA GLU A 8 -9.90 15.16 -4.08
C GLU A 8 -8.38 15.01 -4.06
N THR A 9 -7.74 14.98 -5.23
CA THR A 9 -6.30 14.82 -5.33
C THR A 9 -5.54 16.04 -4.78
N MET A 10 -6.12 17.24 -4.91
CA MET A 10 -5.62 18.45 -4.22
C MET A 10 -5.73 18.34 -2.70
N ALA A 11 -6.82 17.77 -2.17
CA ALA A 11 -6.94 17.54 -0.74
C ALA A 11 -5.90 16.53 -0.25
N ARG A 12 -5.66 15.45 -0.99
CA ARG A 12 -4.59 14.48 -0.70
C ARG A 12 -3.21 15.15 -0.66
N LEU A 13 -2.88 16.00 -1.63
CA LEU A 13 -1.61 16.72 -1.65
C LEU A 13 -1.46 17.64 -0.42
N MET A 14 -2.55 18.26 0.03
CA MET A 14 -2.51 19.16 1.18
C MET A 14 -2.34 18.43 2.52
N ASP A 15 -2.69 17.15 2.59
CA ASP A 15 -2.51 16.30 3.78
C ASP A 15 -1.08 15.69 3.87
N GLU A 16 -0.32 15.76 2.78
CA GLU A 16 1.05 15.24 2.74
C GLU A 16 2.00 16.00 3.67
N LYS A 17 2.89 15.25 4.35
CA LYS A 17 3.90 15.83 5.25
C LYS A 17 4.84 16.79 4.53
N ALA A 18 5.08 16.57 3.23
CA ALA A 18 5.90 17.46 2.42
C ALA A 18 5.22 18.82 2.20
N TRP A 19 3.88 18.85 2.06
CA TRP A 19 3.11 20.08 1.93
C TRP A 19 3.09 20.89 3.22
N ALA A 20 2.90 20.21 4.36
CA ALA A 20 2.89 20.84 5.69
C ALA A 20 4.24 21.53 6.05
N LYS A 21 5.34 21.10 5.44
CA LYS A 21 6.69 21.69 5.65
C LYS A 21 6.93 22.96 4.83
N LEU A 22 6.08 23.27 3.86
CA LEU A 22 6.19 24.49 3.05
C LEU A 22 5.78 25.72 3.87
N THR A 23 6.34 26.88 3.56
CA THR A 23 5.90 28.14 4.17
C THR A 23 4.49 28.50 3.68
N PRO A 24 3.71 29.27 4.46
CA PRO A 24 2.38 29.72 4.03
C PRO A 24 2.38 30.44 2.67
N GLU A 25 3.43 31.20 2.38
CA GLU A 25 3.62 31.90 1.11
C GLU A 25 3.81 30.91 -0.04
N SER A 26 4.65 29.89 0.16
CA SER A 26 4.89 28.82 -0.82
C SER A 26 3.63 27.99 -1.06
N GLN A 27 2.89 27.64 0.00
CA GLN A 27 1.60 26.95 -0.13
C GLN A 27 0.59 27.77 -0.95
N ALA A 28 0.49 29.08 -0.70
CA ALA A 28 -0.38 29.97 -1.46
C ALA A 28 0.05 30.09 -2.93
N ALA A 29 1.35 30.12 -3.21
CA ALA A 29 1.91 30.10 -4.56
C ALA A 29 1.57 28.81 -5.30
N TRP A 30 1.77 27.64 -4.67
CA TRP A 30 1.40 26.34 -5.26
C TRP A 30 -0.09 26.21 -5.54
N LYS A 31 -0.96 26.62 -4.60
CA LYS A 31 -2.41 26.63 -4.84
C LYS A 31 -2.79 27.49 -6.05
N ARG A 32 -2.15 28.65 -6.21
CA ARG A 32 -2.38 29.55 -7.35
C ARG A 32 -1.90 28.94 -8.67
N ALA A 33 -0.75 28.28 -8.64
CA ALA A 33 -0.17 27.62 -9.82
C ALA A 33 -0.95 26.39 -10.27
N LEU A 34 -1.52 25.63 -9.32
CA LEU A 34 -2.30 24.42 -9.60
C LEU A 34 -3.75 24.73 -9.99
N LYS A 35 -4.30 25.88 -9.58
CA LYS A 35 -5.70 26.28 -9.87
C LYS A 35 -6.10 26.21 -11.35
N PRO A 36 -5.27 26.65 -12.32
CA PRO A 36 -5.60 26.54 -13.75
C PRO A 36 -5.67 25.11 -14.28
N HIS A 37 -5.06 24.15 -13.56
CA HIS A 37 -5.03 22.74 -13.92
C HIS A 37 -6.18 21.94 -13.29
N MET A 38 -7.04 22.58 -12.49
CA MET A 38 -8.20 21.90 -11.88
C MET A 38 -9.12 21.30 -12.94
N GLY A 39 -9.40 20.00 -12.82
CA GLY A 39 -10.20 19.19 -13.75
C GLY A 39 -9.40 18.63 -14.94
N SER A 40 -8.09 18.82 -15.00
CA SER A 40 -7.25 18.29 -16.08
C SER A 40 -6.53 16.99 -15.68
N ILE A 41 -6.22 16.20 -16.71
CA ILE A 41 -5.41 14.99 -16.60
C ILE A 41 -4.10 15.25 -17.35
N HIS A 42 -2.98 14.98 -16.68
CA HIS A 42 -1.64 15.16 -17.22
C HIS A 42 -0.87 13.84 -17.28
N PRO A 43 0.07 13.68 -18.23
CA PRO A 43 1.02 12.57 -18.23
C PRO A 43 1.91 12.60 -16.98
N PHE A 44 2.45 11.44 -16.56
CA PHE A 44 3.38 11.35 -15.43
C PHE A 44 4.55 12.33 -15.52
N ALA A 45 5.18 12.45 -16.70
CA ALA A 45 6.32 13.33 -16.96
C ALA A 45 6.01 14.83 -16.75
N TRP A 46 4.74 15.21 -16.67
CA TRP A 46 4.33 16.60 -16.44
C TRP A 46 4.76 17.11 -15.06
N ALA A 47 4.72 16.27 -14.02
CA ALA A 47 4.95 16.71 -12.64
C ALA A 47 6.29 17.44 -12.45
N GLU A 48 7.39 16.86 -12.93
CA GLU A 48 8.72 17.46 -12.77
C GLU A 48 8.83 18.77 -13.55
N SER A 49 8.42 18.76 -14.83
CA SER A 49 8.48 19.95 -15.67
C SER A 49 7.61 21.10 -15.11
N PHE A 50 6.41 20.79 -14.62
CA PHE A 50 5.51 21.74 -13.98
C PHE A 50 6.15 22.36 -12.74
N VAL A 51 6.71 21.52 -11.85
CA VAL A 51 7.30 21.98 -10.60
C VAL A 51 8.50 22.90 -10.88
N ASP A 52 9.39 22.49 -11.79
CA ASP A 52 10.56 23.27 -12.18
C ASP A 52 10.22 24.60 -12.85
N GLU A 53 9.25 24.60 -13.78
CA GLU A 53 8.80 25.82 -14.43
C GLU A 53 8.12 26.78 -13.46
N THR A 54 7.31 26.27 -12.55
CA THR A 54 6.57 27.10 -11.61
C THR A 54 7.52 27.77 -10.62
N ALA A 55 8.51 27.04 -10.09
CA ALA A 55 9.51 27.63 -9.20
C ALA A 55 10.41 28.68 -9.87
N LYS A 56 10.65 28.57 -11.19
CA LYS A 56 11.34 29.62 -11.94
C LYS A 56 10.49 30.89 -12.13
N LYS A 57 9.16 30.73 -12.23
CA LYS A 57 8.21 31.82 -12.49
C LYS A 57 7.76 32.54 -11.21
N ASP A 58 7.69 31.83 -10.08
CA ASP A 58 7.23 32.38 -8.80
C ASP A 58 8.28 32.18 -7.69
N ALA A 59 8.99 33.27 -7.35
CA ALA A 59 10.00 33.26 -6.30
C ALA A 59 9.43 32.92 -4.90
N ALA A 60 8.11 33.05 -4.69
CA ALA A 60 7.48 32.68 -3.43
C ALA A 60 7.44 31.16 -3.19
N ILE A 61 7.63 30.35 -4.24
CA ILE A 61 7.74 28.88 -4.10
C ILE A 61 9.01 28.48 -3.36
N GLY A 62 10.11 29.18 -3.61
CA GLY A 62 11.40 28.91 -2.99
C GLY A 62 12.03 27.59 -3.46
N LYS A 63 12.90 27.02 -2.62
CA LYS A 63 13.63 25.79 -2.95
C LYS A 63 12.71 24.57 -2.86
N ILE A 64 12.63 23.82 -3.96
CA ILE A 64 11.87 22.57 -4.02
C ILE A 64 12.72 21.42 -3.49
N ALA A 65 12.12 20.58 -2.64
CA ALA A 65 12.69 19.30 -2.24
C ALA A 65 12.14 18.17 -3.12
N LYS A 66 12.96 17.16 -3.46
CA LYS A 66 12.51 15.93 -4.16
C LYS A 66 11.30 15.27 -3.46
N ALA A 67 11.24 15.36 -2.14
CA ALA A 67 10.11 14.86 -1.35
C ALA A 67 8.77 15.53 -1.70
N PHE A 68 8.78 16.80 -2.11
CA PHE A 68 7.56 17.51 -2.54
C PHE A 68 7.08 17.04 -3.92
N ILE A 69 8.00 16.84 -4.87
CA ILE A 69 7.68 16.28 -6.19
C ILE A 69 7.05 14.89 -6.03
N LYS A 70 7.64 14.04 -5.18
CA LYS A 70 7.08 12.73 -4.86
C LYS A 70 5.67 12.82 -4.24
N ALA A 71 5.46 13.75 -3.31
CA ALA A 71 4.15 13.98 -2.71
C ALA A 71 3.10 14.43 -3.75
N LEU A 72 3.49 15.29 -4.71
CA LEU A 72 2.62 15.72 -5.81
C LEU A 72 2.24 14.55 -6.72
N ILE A 73 3.23 13.75 -7.12
CA ILE A 73 3.02 12.55 -7.95
C ILE A 73 2.11 11.55 -7.22
N ASN A 74 2.36 11.30 -5.93
CA ASN A 74 1.54 10.38 -5.14
C ASN A 74 0.10 10.87 -4.97
N ALA A 75 -0.09 12.17 -4.73
CA ALA A 75 -1.41 12.73 -4.49
C ALA A 75 -2.28 12.77 -5.75
N PHE A 76 -1.68 13.15 -6.89
CA PHE A 76 -2.38 13.27 -8.17
C PHE A 76 -2.39 11.98 -8.98
N GLY A 77 -1.52 11.04 -8.60
CA GLY A 77 -1.34 9.76 -9.26
C GLY A 77 -2.59 8.91 -9.27
N VAL A 78 -3.10 8.63 -10.47
CA VAL A 78 -4.09 7.58 -10.71
C VAL A 78 -3.39 6.46 -11.48
N ARG A 79 -3.40 5.27 -10.88
CA ARG A 79 -2.85 4.06 -11.49
C ARG A 79 -3.79 3.58 -12.59
N ASP A 80 -3.20 3.15 -13.68
CA ASP A 80 -3.90 2.60 -14.84
C ASP A 80 -3.20 1.28 -15.19
N PRO A 81 -3.83 0.12 -14.91
CA PRO A 81 -3.26 -1.19 -15.19
C PRO A 81 -2.97 -1.43 -16.67
N ASP A 82 -3.73 -0.80 -17.57
CA ASP A 82 -3.58 -0.94 -19.02
C ASP A 82 -2.70 0.17 -19.63
N GLY A 83 -2.16 1.06 -18.79
CA GLY A 83 -1.35 2.19 -19.23
C GLY A 83 0.10 1.80 -19.56
N GLU A 84 0.76 2.65 -20.35
CA GLU A 84 2.19 2.49 -20.63
C GLU A 84 3.04 2.51 -19.34
N PRO A 85 4.08 1.66 -19.23
CA PRO A 85 4.99 1.66 -18.10
C PRO A 85 5.60 3.05 -17.90
N VAL A 86 5.53 3.53 -16.66
CA VAL A 86 6.23 4.76 -16.28
C VAL A 86 7.70 4.42 -16.11
N LEU A 87 8.57 5.13 -16.81
CA LEU A 87 10.01 4.94 -16.72
C LEU A 87 10.62 5.94 -15.72
N ASP A 88 11.68 5.51 -15.05
CA ASP A 88 12.54 6.38 -14.26
C ASP A 88 13.53 7.17 -15.15
N ALA A 89 14.41 7.95 -14.51
CA ALA A 89 15.41 8.76 -15.20
C ALA A 89 16.44 7.93 -16.00
N ASP A 90 16.62 6.67 -15.63
CA ASP A 90 17.55 5.72 -16.25
C ASP A 90 16.86 4.84 -17.30
N SER A 91 15.60 5.16 -17.65
CA SER A 91 14.75 4.41 -18.59
C SER A 91 14.35 3.01 -18.11
N ASN A 92 14.40 2.74 -16.81
CA ASN A 92 13.89 1.49 -16.24
C ASN A 92 12.41 1.65 -15.85
N PRO A 93 11.58 0.60 -15.98
CA PRO A 93 10.23 0.61 -15.44
C PRO A 93 10.23 0.91 -13.95
N MET A 94 9.43 1.89 -13.54
CA MET A 94 9.28 2.25 -12.14
C MET A 94 8.41 1.19 -11.43
N PRO A 95 8.88 0.59 -10.32
CA PRO A 95 8.09 -0.38 -9.56
C PRO A 95 6.80 0.26 -9.04
N ASP A 96 5.70 -0.48 -9.15
CA ASP A 96 4.51 -0.17 -8.38
C ASP A 96 4.59 -0.81 -7.00
N THR A 97 4.78 0.01 -5.97
CA THR A 97 4.92 -0.46 -4.59
C THR A 97 3.65 -1.13 -4.08
N ASP A 98 2.50 -0.83 -4.67
CA ASP A 98 1.22 -1.44 -4.29
C ASP A 98 1.06 -2.86 -4.84
N LEU A 99 1.88 -3.23 -5.84
CA LEU A 99 1.94 -4.56 -6.44
C LEU A 99 3.15 -5.38 -5.96
N THR A 100 3.90 -4.86 -4.98
CA THR A 100 5.03 -5.61 -4.41
C THR A 100 4.51 -6.82 -3.63
N ASP A 101 4.96 -8.00 -4.02
CA ASP A 101 4.65 -9.27 -3.35
C ASP A 101 5.93 -10.02 -2.97
N TYR A 102 5.79 -11.02 -2.10
CA TYR A 102 6.89 -11.83 -1.58
C TYR A 102 6.59 -13.32 -1.74
N GLU A 103 7.57 -14.04 -2.27
CA GLU A 103 7.50 -15.50 -2.40
C GLU A 103 8.42 -16.20 -1.42
N ASN A 104 7.94 -17.31 -0.85
CA ASN A 104 8.74 -18.16 0.02
C ASN A 104 9.43 -19.25 -0.80
N VAL A 105 10.70 -19.00 -1.14
CA VAL A 105 11.52 -19.95 -1.91
C VAL A 105 12.14 -20.99 -0.96
N PRO A 106 12.05 -22.30 -1.27
CA PRO A 106 12.77 -23.32 -0.51
C PRO A 106 14.27 -23.03 -0.45
N PHE A 107 14.87 -23.15 0.74
CA PHE A 107 16.27 -22.73 0.98
C PHE A 107 17.31 -23.41 0.07
N LEU A 108 17.03 -24.63 -0.42
CA LEU A 108 17.95 -25.38 -1.28
C LEU A 108 17.72 -25.14 -2.78
N GLU A 109 16.73 -24.33 -3.15
CA GLU A 109 16.39 -24.01 -4.53
C GLU A 109 16.96 -22.65 -4.93
N ASP A 110 17.38 -22.50 -6.18
CA ASP A 110 17.79 -21.20 -6.71
C ASP A 110 16.57 -20.30 -6.93
N ILE A 111 16.67 -19.04 -6.52
CA ILE A 111 15.57 -18.07 -6.58
C ILE A 111 15.11 -17.85 -8.04
N ARG A 112 16.04 -17.81 -9.00
CA ARG A 112 15.71 -17.56 -10.41
C ARG A 112 15.01 -18.75 -11.04
N ASP A 113 15.43 -19.97 -10.69
CA ASP A 113 14.78 -21.20 -11.14
C ASP A 113 13.34 -21.31 -10.58
N TYR A 114 13.16 -21.02 -9.29
CA TYR A 114 11.84 -20.96 -8.67
C TYR A 114 10.95 -19.90 -9.33
N PHE A 115 11.48 -18.69 -9.51
CA PHE A 115 10.78 -17.57 -10.12
C PHE A 115 10.30 -17.88 -11.55
N ALA A 116 11.16 -18.52 -12.36
CA ALA A 116 10.81 -18.92 -13.71
C ALA A 116 9.73 -20.01 -13.76
N ARG A 117 9.70 -20.90 -12.78
CA ARG A 117 8.78 -22.04 -12.73
C ARG A 117 7.41 -21.67 -12.12
N GLU A 118 7.39 -20.89 -11.05
CA GLU A 118 6.20 -20.64 -10.25
C GLU A 118 5.64 -19.22 -10.42
N VAL A 119 6.46 -18.20 -10.73
CA VAL A 119 5.98 -16.80 -10.78
C VAL A 119 5.68 -16.36 -12.21
N LEU A 120 6.66 -16.45 -13.12
CA LEU A 120 6.52 -15.97 -14.50
C LEU A 120 5.31 -16.54 -15.29
N PRO A 121 4.87 -17.80 -15.08
CA PRO A 121 3.66 -18.31 -15.75
C PRO A 121 2.37 -17.62 -15.32
N HIS A 122 2.35 -16.98 -14.14
CA HIS A 122 1.19 -16.32 -13.56
C HIS A 122 1.27 -14.80 -13.66
N VAL A 123 2.48 -14.24 -13.52
CA VAL A 123 2.75 -12.79 -13.58
C VAL A 123 3.92 -12.54 -14.55
N PRO A 124 3.66 -12.45 -15.86
CA PRO A 124 4.71 -12.39 -16.88
C PRO A 124 5.56 -11.12 -16.85
N ASP A 125 5.03 -10.04 -16.28
CA ASP A 125 5.67 -8.74 -16.12
C ASP A 125 6.38 -8.57 -14.78
N ALA A 126 6.39 -9.61 -13.92
CA ALA A 126 7.13 -9.58 -12.67
C ALA A 126 8.64 -9.58 -12.91
N TRP A 127 9.38 -8.98 -11.97
CA TRP A 127 10.83 -9.08 -11.89
C TRP A 127 11.28 -9.18 -10.44
N ILE A 128 12.51 -9.67 -10.23
CA ILE A 128 13.11 -9.79 -8.91
C ILE A 128 13.73 -8.43 -8.52
N ASP A 129 13.37 -7.92 -7.34
CA ASP A 129 14.05 -6.78 -6.74
C ASP A 129 15.42 -7.21 -6.18
N GLU A 130 16.48 -6.98 -6.95
CA GLU A 130 17.86 -7.30 -6.55
C GLU A 130 18.40 -6.39 -5.43
N THR A 131 17.67 -5.34 -5.04
CA THR A 131 18.06 -4.46 -3.92
C THR A 131 17.60 -5.01 -2.56
N TYR A 132 16.66 -5.95 -2.57
CA TYR A 132 16.16 -6.61 -1.37
C TYR A 132 17.09 -7.77 -0.99
N VAL A 133 18.05 -7.48 -0.10
CA VAL A 133 19.12 -8.41 0.27
C VAL A 133 19.18 -8.72 1.77
N ASP A 134 19.64 -9.92 2.11
CA ASP A 134 19.91 -10.30 3.49
C ASP A 134 21.13 -9.54 4.01
N LYS A 135 21.00 -8.95 5.20
CA LYS A 135 22.07 -8.11 5.78
C LYS A 135 23.34 -8.91 6.12
N LYS A 136 23.25 -10.22 6.33
CA LYS A 136 24.37 -11.05 6.76
C LYS A 136 25.23 -11.51 5.59
N ASP A 137 24.62 -11.97 4.51
CA ASP A 137 25.33 -12.54 3.36
C ASP A 137 25.27 -11.67 2.10
N GLN A 138 24.48 -10.59 2.11
CA GLN A 138 24.29 -9.67 0.97
C GLN A 138 23.71 -10.34 -0.28
N SER A 139 23.09 -11.51 -0.13
CA SER A 139 22.41 -12.22 -1.21
C SER A 139 20.96 -11.74 -1.33
N VAL A 140 20.37 -11.88 -2.53
CA VAL A 140 18.98 -11.50 -2.80
C VAL A 140 18.03 -12.35 -1.97
N GLY A 141 17.01 -11.72 -1.38
CA GLY A 141 16.05 -12.34 -0.47
C GLY A 141 16.46 -12.28 1.00
N LEU A 142 15.55 -12.65 1.91
CA LEU A 142 15.84 -12.81 3.34
C LEU A 142 15.86 -14.29 3.72
N VAL A 143 16.91 -14.72 4.42
CA VAL A 143 17.02 -16.11 4.86
C VAL A 143 16.31 -16.27 6.20
N GLY A 144 15.24 -17.08 6.20
CA GLY A 144 14.43 -17.36 7.38
C GLY A 144 14.09 -18.83 7.56
N TYR A 145 13.62 -19.18 8.75
CA TYR A 145 13.04 -20.49 9.05
C TYR A 145 11.58 -20.28 9.43
N GLU A 146 10.69 -21.03 8.80
CA GLU A 146 9.28 -21.06 9.16
C GLU A 146 8.94 -22.36 9.88
N ILE A 147 8.23 -22.27 11.01
CA ILE A 147 7.59 -23.40 11.66
C ILE A 147 6.09 -23.23 11.47
N ASN A 148 5.48 -24.03 10.60
CA ASN A 148 4.05 -23.97 10.39
C ASN A 148 3.31 -24.58 11.59
N PHE A 149 2.94 -23.73 12.54
CA PHE A 149 2.40 -24.19 13.82
C PHE A 149 1.09 -24.97 13.64
N ASN A 150 0.22 -24.53 12.72
CA ASN A 150 -1.03 -25.22 12.45
C ASN A 150 -0.78 -26.61 11.86
N ARG A 151 0.15 -26.77 10.93
CA ARG A 151 0.45 -28.07 10.34
C ARG A 151 0.97 -29.09 11.36
N PHE A 152 1.80 -28.66 12.31
CA PHE A 152 2.48 -29.58 13.23
C PHE A 152 1.84 -29.70 14.61
N PHE A 153 1.18 -28.64 15.09
CA PHE A 153 0.66 -28.57 16.45
C PHE A 153 -0.85 -28.38 16.51
N TYR A 154 -1.55 -28.31 15.36
CA TYR A 154 -3.01 -28.27 15.39
C TYR A 154 -3.54 -29.58 15.97
N LYS A 155 -4.20 -29.45 17.12
CA LYS A 155 -4.98 -30.50 17.73
C LYS A 155 -6.44 -30.16 17.46
N TYR A 156 -7.11 -30.98 16.66
CA TYR A 156 -8.53 -30.85 16.45
C TYR A 156 -9.26 -30.89 17.79
N VAL A 157 -9.99 -29.82 18.08
CA VAL A 157 -10.90 -29.75 19.21
C VAL A 157 -12.30 -30.01 18.65
N PRO A 158 -12.90 -31.18 18.92
CA PRO A 158 -14.27 -31.42 18.51
C PRO A 158 -15.18 -30.38 19.17
N PRO A 159 -16.25 -29.95 18.48
CA PRO A 159 -17.27 -29.11 19.09
C PRO A 159 -17.90 -29.81 20.30
N ARG A 160 -18.45 -29.03 21.23
CA ARG A 160 -19.21 -29.56 22.38
C ARG A 160 -20.36 -30.43 21.90
N LYS A 161 -20.72 -31.44 22.69
CA LYS A 161 -21.84 -32.33 22.35
C LYS A 161 -23.16 -31.58 22.39
N LEU A 162 -24.10 -31.94 21.52
CA LEU A 162 -25.43 -31.31 21.48
C LEU A 162 -26.17 -31.53 22.79
N GLU A 163 -26.04 -32.70 23.42
CA GLU A 163 -26.70 -33.01 24.68
C GLU A 163 -26.22 -32.13 25.84
N GLU A 164 -24.94 -31.74 25.82
CA GLU A 164 -24.38 -30.79 26.80
C GLU A 164 -24.94 -29.39 26.58
N ILE A 165 -25.05 -28.96 25.32
CA ILE A 165 -25.65 -27.67 24.96
C ILE A 165 -27.12 -27.63 25.38
N ASP A 166 -27.90 -28.68 25.10
CA ASP A 166 -29.32 -28.76 25.46
C ASP A 166 -29.53 -28.74 26.98
N ALA A 167 -28.65 -29.39 27.74
CA ALA A 167 -28.71 -29.39 29.21
C ALA A 167 -28.39 -28.01 29.79
N GLU A 168 -27.34 -27.35 29.28
CA GLU A 168 -26.98 -25.97 29.65
C GLU A 168 -28.12 -25.00 29.31
N LEU A 169 -28.72 -25.12 28.12
CA LEU A 169 -29.85 -24.29 27.70
C LEU A 169 -31.04 -24.44 28.66
N LYS A 170 -31.44 -25.67 28.99
CA LYS A 170 -32.54 -25.91 29.94
C LYS A 170 -32.25 -25.38 31.34
N GLN A 171 -30.99 -25.46 31.77
CA GLN A 171 -30.59 -24.88 33.06
C GLN A 171 -30.76 -23.37 33.04
N VAL A 172 -30.22 -22.70 32.02
CA VAL A 172 -30.32 -21.24 31.87
C VAL A 172 -31.78 -20.80 31.72
N GLU A 173 -32.59 -21.53 30.97
CA GLU A 173 -34.05 -21.30 30.86
C GLU A 173 -34.74 -21.38 32.23
N GLY A 174 -34.38 -22.37 33.05
CA GLY A 174 -34.90 -22.52 34.41
C GLY A 174 -34.48 -21.37 35.34
N GLU A 175 -33.22 -20.93 35.28
CA GLU A 175 -32.71 -19.80 36.04
C GLU A 175 -33.42 -18.49 35.66
N ILE A 176 -33.63 -18.26 34.36
CA ILE A 176 -34.39 -17.10 33.86
C ILE A 176 -35.84 -17.13 34.35
N ALA A 177 -36.49 -18.30 34.29
CA ALA A 177 -37.87 -18.44 34.78
C ALA A 177 -37.99 -18.15 36.29
N ALA A 178 -37.02 -18.59 37.10
CA ALA A 178 -36.97 -18.31 38.53
C ALA A 178 -36.81 -16.80 38.81
N LEU A 179 -35.84 -16.15 38.16
CA LEU A 179 -35.60 -14.71 38.30
C LEU A 179 -36.80 -13.86 37.88
N LEU A 180 -37.48 -14.23 36.79
CA LEU A 180 -38.71 -13.55 36.36
C LEU A 180 -39.84 -13.73 37.37
N GLY A 181 -39.96 -14.93 37.97
CA GLY A 181 -40.93 -15.22 39.03
C GLY A 181 -40.74 -14.31 40.25
N GLU A 182 -39.51 -14.15 40.72
CA GLU A 182 -39.16 -13.29 41.87
C GLU A 182 -39.47 -11.79 41.64
N VAL A 183 -39.49 -11.32 40.38
CA VAL A 183 -39.78 -9.92 40.03
C VAL A 183 -41.27 -9.64 39.85
N THR A 184 -42.07 -10.68 39.59
CA THR A 184 -43.53 -10.57 39.39
C THR A 184 -44.37 -10.77 40.66
N GLU A 185 -43.72 -11.02 41.81
CA GLU A 185 -44.33 -11.09 43.15
C GLU A 185 -44.21 -9.78 43.96
#